data_AF-B5YH01-F1
#
_entry.id   AF-B5YH01-F1
#
_cell.length_a   1.000
_cell.length_b   1.000
_cell.length_c   1.000
_cell.angle_alpha   90.00
_cell.angle_beta   90.00
_cell.angle_gamma   90.00
#
_symmetry.space_group_name_H-M   'P 1'
#
loop_
_entity.id
_entity.type
_entity.pdbx_description
1 polymer ?
#
loop_
_entity_poly.entity_id
_entity_poly.type
_entity_poly.pdbx_seq_one_letter_code
_entity_poly.pdbx_strand_id
1 'polypeptide(L)'
;MLIVEEKKEFTLRGKKITICKDDVLKILSKYKEESYPQKGQTSNYYLVLEGKLIPIKKALLFVLEDLGHDFTILDFVTHDAVRIFRALGFPIVVGKGNKNLLKSFIGSLSLQGNAIEDKKNIYE
;
A
#
# COMPACT_ATOMS: atom_id res chain seq x y z
N MET A 1 -5.91 -5.70 -26.53
CA MET A 1 -6.04 -4.36 -25.92
C MET A 1 -4.77 -4.14 -25.11
N LEU A 2 -3.78 -3.44 -25.67
CA LEU A 2 -2.53 -3.14 -24.97
C LEU A 2 -2.85 -2.04 -23.95
N ILE A 3 -3.00 -2.43 -22.68
CA ILE A 3 -3.13 -1.47 -21.59
C ILE A 3 -1.76 -0.80 -21.50
N VAL A 4 -1.65 0.42 -22.02
CA VAL A 4 -0.45 1.25 -21.88
C VAL A 4 -0.35 1.58 -20.40
N GLU A 5 0.61 0.96 -19.73
CA GLU A 5 0.73 1.07 -18.29
C GLU A 5 1.31 2.43 -17.89
N GLU A 6 0.58 3.13 -17.02
CA GLU A 6 0.90 4.50 -16.63
C GLU A 6 2.02 4.48 -15.58
N LYS A 7 3.26 4.70 -16.03
CA LYS A 7 4.39 4.97 -15.14
C LYS A 7 4.15 6.29 -14.43
N LYS A 8 4.19 6.29 -13.09
CA LYS A 8 4.02 7.50 -12.29
C LYS A 8 5.33 7.89 -11.62
N GLU A 9 5.70 9.16 -11.78
CA GLU A 9 6.83 9.76 -11.08
C GLU A 9 6.37 10.26 -9.71
N PHE A 10 7.13 9.91 -8.67
CA PHE A 10 6.95 10.42 -7.33
C PHE A 10 8.26 10.99 -6.81
N THR A 11 8.17 11.96 -5.90
CA THR A 11 9.33 12.50 -5.19
C THR A 11 9.29 12.04 -3.74
N LEU A 12 10.31 11.30 -3.30
CA LEU A 12 10.54 10.92 -1.91
C LEU A 12 11.87 11.52 -1.44
N ARG A 13 11.84 12.38 -0.41
CA ARG A 13 13.02 13.07 0.13
C ARG A 13 13.95 13.69 -0.93
N GLY A 14 13.36 14.34 -1.92
CA GLY A 14 14.12 14.99 -3.01
C GLY A 14 14.66 14.03 -4.08
N LYS A 15 14.51 12.71 -3.92
CA LYS A 15 14.82 11.72 -4.96
C LYS A 15 13.56 11.45 -5.78
N LYS A 16 13.71 11.45 -7.11
CA LYS A 16 12.66 11.04 -8.04
C LYS A 16 12.67 9.52 -8.17
N ILE A 17 11.50 8.92 -8.03
CA ILE A 17 11.27 7.50 -8.22
C ILE A 17 10.17 7.34 -9.27
N THR A 18 10.33 6.34 -10.14
CA THR A 18 9.31 5.99 -11.12
C THR A 18 8.77 4.64 -10.73
N ILE A 19 7.46 4.56 -10.45
CA ILE A 19 6.81 3.32 -10.06
C ILE A 19 5.69 3.01 -11.06
N CYS A 20 5.66 1.77 -11.55
CA CYS A 20 4.57 1.22 -12.32
C CYS A 20 3.70 0.28 -11.47
N LYS A 21 2.42 0.15 -11.81
CA LYS A 21 1.50 -0.75 -11.12
C LYS A 21 1.90 -2.22 -11.25
N ASP A 22 2.29 -2.67 -12.45
CA ASP A 22 2.67 -4.07 -12.69
C ASP A 22 4.00 -4.43 -12.04
N ASP A 23 4.96 -3.51 -12.00
CA ASP A 23 6.20 -3.70 -11.23
C ASP A 23 5.86 -3.94 -9.75
N VAL A 24 4.98 -3.12 -9.17
CA VAL A 24 4.51 -3.31 -7.78
C VAL A 24 3.84 -4.66 -7.59
N LEU A 25 2.98 -5.10 -8.52
CA LEU A 25 2.32 -6.42 -8.44
C LEU A 25 3.32 -7.57 -8.54
N LYS A 26 4.28 -7.49 -9.45
CA LYS A 26 5.35 -8.49 -9.63
C LYS A 26 6.27 -8.56 -8.41
N ILE A 27 6.57 -7.43 -7.81
CA ILE A 27 7.42 -7.37 -6.62
C ILE A 27 6.64 -7.92 -5.43
N LEU A 28 5.45 -7.38 -5.14
CA LEU A 28 4.67 -7.77 -3.97
C LEU A 28 4.10 -9.20 -4.06
N SER A 29 3.93 -9.78 -5.25
CA SER A 29 3.57 -11.21 -5.39
C SER A 29 4.71 -12.15 -4.94
N LYS A 30 5.97 -11.71 -5.03
CA LYS A 30 7.12 -12.43 -4.45
C LYS A 30 7.22 -12.26 -2.94
N TYR A 31 6.50 -11.30 -2.34
CA TYR A 31 6.55 -11.05 -0.91
C TYR A 31 5.90 -12.22 -0.14
N LYS A 32 6.74 -13.08 0.42
CA LYS A 32 6.34 -14.31 1.13
C LYS A 32 6.17 -14.14 2.65
N GLU A 33 6.54 -13.00 3.22
CA GLU A 33 6.44 -12.80 4.68
C GLU A 33 4.97 -12.82 5.15
N GLU A 34 4.78 -13.42 6.32
CA GLU A 34 3.47 -13.50 6.99
C GLU A 34 2.85 -12.12 7.12
N SER A 35 1.68 -11.98 6.50
CA SER A 35 0.97 -10.72 6.26
C SER A 35 0.17 -10.26 7.48
N TYR A 36 0.78 -10.34 8.67
CA TYR A 36 0.19 -9.84 9.91
C TYR A 36 1.20 -9.05 10.73
N PRO A 37 0.83 -7.86 11.24
CA PRO A 37 1.65 -7.17 12.20
C PRO A 37 1.85 -8.09 13.42
N GLN A 38 3.10 -8.28 13.84
CA GLN A 38 3.37 -8.92 15.12
C GLN A 38 2.76 -8.08 16.26
N LYS A 39 2.33 -8.72 17.35
CA LYS A 39 1.79 -8.04 18.54
C LYS A 39 2.74 -6.90 18.94
N GLY A 40 2.26 -5.65 18.86
CA GLY A 40 3.03 -4.44 19.17
C GLY A 40 3.37 -3.55 17.97
N GLN A 41 3.19 -4.00 16.72
CA GLN A 41 3.34 -3.13 15.54
C GLN A 41 2.03 -2.39 15.22
N THR A 42 1.98 -1.10 15.58
CA THR A 42 0.86 -0.18 15.34
C THR A 42 0.85 0.32 13.88
N SER A 43 0.81 -0.58 12.91
CA SER A 43 0.48 -0.17 11.54
C SER A 43 -1.03 -0.04 11.45
N ASN A 44 -1.54 1.16 11.14
CA ASN A 44 -2.97 1.37 10.94
C ASN A 44 -3.38 1.22 9.47
N TYR A 45 -2.42 1.18 8.53
CA TYR A 45 -2.68 1.17 7.10
C TYR A 45 -2.08 -0.08 6.45
N TYR A 46 -2.90 -0.79 5.69
CA TYR A 46 -2.50 -2.01 4.98
C TYR A 46 -2.92 -1.95 3.52
N LEU A 47 -2.04 -2.45 2.66
CA LEU A 47 -2.33 -2.75 1.28
C LEU A 47 -3.05 -4.10 1.19
N VAL A 48 -4.13 -4.18 0.42
CA VAL A 48 -4.81 -5.45 0.16
C VAL A 48 -4.30 -6.02 -1.15
N LEU A 49 -3.63 -7.17 -1.11
CA LEU A 49 -3.13 -7.84 -2.31
C LEU A 49 -3.41 -9.34 -2.21
N GLU A 50 -4.14 -9.90 -3.17
CA GLU A 50 -4.49 -11.33 -3.23
C GLU A 50 -5.06 -11.89 -1.91
N GLY A 51 -5.89 -11.10 -1.22
CA GLY A 51 -6.49 -11.48 0.06
C GLY A 51 -5.53 -11.40 1.26
N LYS A 52 -4.35 -10.80 1.11
CA LYS A 52 -3.38 -10.55 2.18
C LYS A 52 -3.36 -9.07 2.57
N LEU A 53 -3.08 -8.80 3.85
CA LEU A 53 -2.86 -7.45 4.37
C LEU A 53 -1.37 -7.18 4.54
N ILE A 54 -0.81 -6.29 3.73
CA ILE A 54 0.60 -5.94 3.82
C ILE A 54 0.72 -4.56 4.48
N PRO A 55 1.46 -4.39 5.59
CA PRO A 55 1.68 -3.07 6.17
C PRO A 55 2.22 -2.09 5.13
N ILE A 56 1.57 -0.95 4.95
CA ILE A 56 1.81 -0.13 3.76
C ILE A 56 3.23 0.41 3.64
N LYS A 57 3.88 0.73 4.78
CA LYS A 57 5.28 1.17 4.79
C LYS A 57 6.24 0.05 4.39
N LYS A 58 5.97 -1.19 4.84
CA LYS A 58 6.77 -2.35 4.46
C LYS A 58 6.59 -2.67 2.97
N ALA A 59 5.35 -2.59 2.47
CA ALA A 59 5.07 -2.78 1.06
C ALA A 59 5.88 -1.79 0.20
N LEU A 60 5.88 -0.51 0.57
CA LEU A 60 6.65 0.50 -0.17
C LEU A 60 8.16 0.24 -0.08
N LEU A 61 8.67 -0.09 1.12
CA LEU A 61 10.09 -0.40 1.30
C LEU A 61 10.53 -1.52 0.36
N PHE A 62 9.79 -2.63 0.37
CA PHE A 62 10.11 -3.80 -0.44
C PHE A 62 10.06 -3.51 -1.94
N VAL A 63 9.09 -2.69 -2.38
CA VAL A 63 9.03 -2.20 -3.77
C VAL A 63 10.27 -1.37 -4.12
N LEU A 64 10.66 -0.45 -3.24
CA LEU A 64 11.82 0.41 -3.49
C LEU A 64 13.13 -0.38 -3.51
N GLU A 65 13.29 -1.36 -2.61
CA GLU A 65 14.44 -2.25 -2.56
C GLU A 65 14.59 -3.09 -3.82
N ASP A 66 13.51 -3.72 -4.33
CA ASP A 66 13.55 -4.52 -5.56
C ASP A 66 13.80 -3.66 -6.81
N LEU A 67 13.35 -2.39 -6.80
CA LEU A 67 13.66 -1.39 -7.82
C LEU A 67 15.11 -0.84 -7.72
N GLY A 68 15.90 -1.28 -6.74
CA GLY A 68 17.30 -0.87 -6.56
C GLY A 68 17.48 0.49 -5.91
N HIS A 69 16.46 1.00 -5.21
CA HIS A 69 16.55 2.24 -4.46
C HIS A 69 16.95 2.00 -3.00
N ASP A 70 18.00 2.68 -2.57
CA ASP A 70 18.48 2.65 -1.18
C ASP A 70 17.68 3.65 -0.32
N PHE A 71 16.53 3.20 0.18
CA PHE A 71 15.70 3.90 1.15
C PHE A 71 15.50 3.05 2.40
N THR A 72 15.36 3.70 3.54
CA THR A 72 15.00 3.05 4.80
C THR A 72 13.54 3.32 5.16
N ILE A 73 12.97 2.55 6.08
CA ILE A 73 11.59 2.76 6.56
C ILE A 73 11.37 4.13 7.21
N LEU A 74 12.45 4.81 7.63
CA LEU A 74 12.42 6.15 8.20
C LEU A 74 12.39 7.24 7.12
N ASP A 75 12.70 6.89 5.87
CA ASP A 75 12.79 7.86 4.77
C ASP A 75 11.44 8.37 4.28
N PHE A 76 10.36 7.68 4.59
CA PHE A 76 9.02 8.06 4.17
C PHE A 76 8.02 7.88 5.31
N VAL A 77 6.97 8.69 5.31
CA VAL A 77 5.87 8.53 6.27
C VAL A 77 4.79 7.60 5.71
N THR A 78 3.94 7.08 6.58
CA THR A 78 2.81 6.22 6.17
C THR A 78 1.95 6.91 5.09
N HIS A 79 1.77 8.23 5.21
CA HIS A 79 0.99 9.01 4.25
C HIS A 79 1.61 9.05 2.85
N ASP A 80 2.94 9.04 2.73
CA ASP A 80 3.62 8.99 1.43
C ASP A 80 3.34 7.65 0.73
N ALA A 81 3.45 6.56 1.49
CA ALA A 81 3.12 5.23 0.99
C ALA A 81 1.65 5.12 0.59
N VAL A 82 0.72 5.64 1.41
CA VAL A 82 -0.70 5.73 1.05
C VAL A 82 -0.89 6.52 -0.24
N ARG A 83 -0.25 7.68 -0.38
CA ARG A 83 -0.36 8.52 -1.58
C ARG A 83 0.11 7.79 -2.83
N ILE A 84 1.25 7.11 -2.77
CA ILE A 84 1.83 6.37 -3.89
C ILE A 84 0.91 5.21 -4.30
N PHE A 85 0.52 4.35 -3.35
CA PHE A 85 -0.31 3.19 -3.67
C PHE A 85 -1.73 3.58 -4.12
N ARG A 86 -2.33 4.65 -3.57
CA ARG A 86 -3.61 5.20 -4.08
C ARG A 86 -3.46 5.72 -5.50
N ALA A 87 -2.40 6.45 -5.80
CA ALA A 87 -2.16 6.97 -7.15
C ALA A 87 -1.98 5.85 -8.18
N LEU A 88 -1.46 4.69 -7.76
CA LEU A 88 -1.34 3.47 -8.56
C LEU A 88 -2.62 2.62 -8.59
N GLY A 89 -3.67 3.03 -7.87
CA GLY A 89 -4.97 2.36 -7.85
C GLY A 89 -4.99 1.05 -7.05
N PHE A 90 -4.18 0.95 -5.99
CA PHE A 90 -4.23 -0.17 -5.08
C PHE A 90 -5.24 0.06 -3.93
N PRO A 91 -5.99 -0.98 -3.53
CA PRO A 91 -6.85 -0.91 -2.37
C PRO A 91 -6.04 -0.85 -1.08
N ILE A 92 -6.44 0.07 -0.19
CA ILE A 92 -5.82 0.28 1.12
C ILE A 92 -6.90 0.23 2.19
N VAL A 93 -6.63 -0.48 3.28
CA VAL A 93 -7.50 -0.54 4.46
C VAL A 93 -6.88 0.17 5.65
N VAL A 94 -7.74 0.78 6.46
CA VAL A 94 -7.37 1.38 7.73
C VAL A 94 -7.95 0.54 8.87
N GLY A 95 -7.14 0.14 9.83
CA GLY A 95 -7.63 -0.58 11.02
C GLY A 95 -6.52 -1.19 11.88
N LYS A 96 -6.89 -1.64 13.08
CA LYS A 96 -6.00 -2.48 13.91
C LYS A 96 -5.96 -3.86 13.24
N GLY A 97 -4.78 -4.32 12.83
CA GLY A 97 -4.57 -5.53 12.00
C GLY A 97 -5.26 -6.79 12.52
N ASN A 98 -6.55 -6.91 12.23
CA ASN A 98 -7.44 -7.95 12.71
C ASN A 98 -7.93 -8.75 11.50
N LYS A 99 -7.99 -10.08 11.62
CA LYS A 99 -8.39 -11.01 10.54
C LYS A 99 -9.77 -10.73 9.94
N ASN A 100 -10.60 -10.02 10.68
CA ASN A 100 -11.93 -9.62 10.22
C ASN A 100 -11.91 -8.43 9.23
N LEU A 101 -10.84 -7.63 9.16
CA LEU A 101 -10.74 -6.51 8.20
C LEU A 101 -10.78 -7.00 6.75
N LEU A 102 -10.12 -8.12 6.45
CA LEU A 102 -10.16 -8.74 5.12
C LEU A 102 -11.59 -9.16 4.74
N LYS A 103 -12.34 -9.72 5.68
CA LYS A 103 -13.73 -10.16 5.46
C LYS A 103 -14.66 -8.99 5.15
N SER A 104 -14.50 -7.87 5.87
CA SER A 104 -15.25 -6.64 5.58
C SER A 104 -14.92 -6.06 4.22
N PHE A 105 -13.67 -6.22 3.75
CA PHE A 105 -13.22 -5.63 2.49
C PHE A 105 -13.59 -6.44 1.23
N ILE A 106 -13.69 -7.77 1.35
CA ILE A 106 -14.14 -8.65 0.25
C ILE A 106 -15.57 -8.29 -0.21
N GLY A 107 -16.42 -7.79 0.69
CA GLY A 107 -17.76 -7.29 0.35
C GLY A 107 -17.80 -5.85 -0.19
N SER A 108 -16.79 -5.02 0.10
CA SER A 108 -16.77 -3.58 -0.25
C SER A 108 -15.95 -3.25 -1.51
N LEU A 109 -15.16 -4.19 -2.03
CA LEU A 109 -14.34 -4.03 -3.26
C LEU A 109 -15.16 -3.79 -4.54
N SER A 110 -16.49 -3.87 -4.47
CA SER A 110 -17.43 -3.45 -5.51
C SER A 110 -17.67 -1.93 -5.56
N LEU A 111 -17.16 -1.15 -4.59
CA LEU A 111 -17.34 0.30 -4.52
C LEU A 111 -15.99 1.02 -4.51
N GLN A 112 -15.71 1.74 -5.58
CA GLN A 112 -14.58 2.67 -5.74
C GLN A 112 -14.45 3.58 -4.51
N GLY A 113 -13.51 3.26 -3.62
CA GLY A 113 -13.31 3.97 -2.36
C GLY A 113 -12.70 5.36 -2.57
N ASN A 114 -13.54 6.40 -2.50
CA ASN A 114 -13.12 7.80 -2.46
C ASN A 114 -12.35 8.07 -1.15
N ALA A 115 -11.08 8.43 -1.28
CA ALA A 115 -10.15 8.72 -0.18
C ALA A 115 -10.56 9.87 0.78
N ILE A 116 -11.67 10.55 0.49
CA ILE A 116 -12.15 11.74 1.20
C ILE A 116 -13.14 11.36 2.32
N GLU A 117 -13.91 10.27 2.19
CA GLU A 117 -14.91 9.88 3.20
C GLU A 117 -14.29 9.23 4.45
N ASP A 118 -13.17 8.51 4.29
CA ASP A 118 -12.50 7.82 5.39
C ASP A 118 -11.92 8.77 6.45
N LYS A 119 -11.68 10.04 6.10
CA LYS A 119 -11.16 11.05 7.04
C LYS A 119 -12.19 11.46 8.08
N LYS A 120 -13.48 11.31 7.79
CA LYS A 120 -14.57 11.75 8.67
C LYS A 120 -14.84 10.74 9.79
N ASN A 121 -14.66 9.45 9.51
CA ASN A 121 -14.96 8.37 10.45
C ASN A 121 -13.88 8.12 11.52
N ILE A 122 -12.78 8.88 11.51
CA ILE A 122 -11.67 8.72 12.47
C ILE A 122 -11.72 9.78 13.59
N TYR A 123 -12.52 10.85 13.43
CA TYR A 123 -12.56 11.99 14.35
C TYR A 123 -13.93 12.30 14.96
N GLU A 124 -14.94 11.45 14.80
CA GLU A 124 -16.24 11.58 15.50
C GLU A 124 -16.46 10.42 16.47
#